data_AF-T1CZJ1-F1
#
_entry.id   AF-T1CZJ1-F1
#
_cell.length_a   1.000
_cell.length_b   1.000
_cell.length_c   1.000
_cell.angle_alpha   90.00
_cell.angle_beta   90.00
_cell.angle_gamma   90.00
#
_symmetry.space_group_name_H-M   'P 1'
#
loop_
_entity.id
_entity.type
_entity.pdbx_description
1 polymer ?
#
loop_
_entity_poly.entity_id
_entity_poly.type
_entity_poly.pdbx_seq_one_letter_code
_entity_poly.pdbx_strand_id
1 'polypeptide(L)' 'MGKKERIKFTLDIVKGLIFAFLTALFGIFAFVVIRIDTLNKFQAVASVIGIAVIVFFFYFLIRYLIQKFDELEDLE' A
#
# COMPACT_ATOMS: atom_id res chain seq x y z
N MET A 1 -24.13 -12.65 -4.48
CA MET A 1 -22.96 -12.24 -5.27
C MET A 1 -22.24 -13.48 -5.76
N GLY A 2 -22.07 -13.60 -7.07
CA GLY A 2 -21.31 -14.70 -7.68
C GLY A 2 -19.83 -14.65 -7.25
N LYS A 3 -19.11 -15.78 -7.37
CA LYS A 3 -17.68 -15.84 -7.04
C LYS A 3 -16.87 -14.75 -7.78
N LYS A 4 -17.21 -14.51 -9.06
CA LYS A 4 -16.60 -13.46 -9.91
C LYS A 4 -16.82 -12.05 -9.38
N GLU A 5 -18.04 -11.70 -8.96
CA GLU A 5 -18.35 -10.39 -8.37
C GLU A 5 -17.58 -10.15 -7.08
N ARG A 6 -17.44 -11.19 -6.23
CA ARG A 6 -16.67 -11.09 -5.00
C ARG A 6 -15.20 -10.78 -5.27
N ILE A 7 -14.59 -11.46 -6.24
CA ILE A 7 -13.19 -11.23 -6.59
C ILE A 7 -13.00 -9.82 -7.17
N LYS A 8 -13.88 -9.36 -8.07
CA LYS A 8 -13.83 -7.98 -8.58
C LYS A 8 -13.93 -6.94 -7.47
N PHE A 9 -14.87 -7.12 -6.54
CA PHE A 9 -15.03 -6.22 -5.40
C PHE A 9 -13.78 -6.19 -4.50
N THR A 10 -13.17 -7.37 -4.26
CA THR A 10 -11.90 -7.45 -3.53
C THR A 10 -10.77 -6.73 -4.25
N LEU A 11 -10.65 -6.88 -5.57
CA LEU A 11 -9.64 -6.19 -6.38
C LEU A 11 -9.81 -4.66 -6.31
N ASP A 12 -11.04 -4.16 -6.35
CA ASP A 12 -11.31 -2.72 -6.19
C ASP A 12 -10.91 -2.19 -4.81
N ILE A 13 -11.17 -2.95 -3.74
CA ILE A 13 -10.72 -2.60 -2.38
C ILE A 13 -9.19 -2.57 -2.30
N VAL A 14 -8.52 -3.61 -2.83
CA VAL A 14 -7.06 -3.71 -2.84
C VAL A 14 -6.44 -2.54 -3.59
N LYS A 15 -7.03 -2.14 -4.71
CA LYS A 15 -6.64 -0.94 -5.46
C LYS A 15 -6.82 0.33 -4.64
N GLY A 16 -7.94 0.47 -3.93
CA GLY A 16 -8.16 1.59 -3.00
C GLY A 16 -7.12 1.65 -1.88
N LEU A 17 -6.76 0.50 -1.32
CA LEU A 17 -5.68 0.38 -0.31
C LEU A 17 -4.33 0.82 -0.86
N ILE A 18 -3.99 0.44 -2.09
CA ILE A 18 -2.77 0.90 -2.78
C ILE A 18 -2.70 2.43 -2.84
N PHE A 19 -3.81 3.10 -3.20
CA PHE A 19 -3.85 4.57 -3.23
C PHE A 19 -3.70 5.19 -1.83
N ALA A 20 -4.31 4.59 -0.81
CA ALA A 20 -4.16 5.06 0.58
C ALA A 20 -2.70 4.96 1.05
N PHE A 21 -2.02 3.84 0.75
CA PHE A 21 -0.61 3.66 1.10
C PHE A 21 0.33 4.57 0.31
N LEU A 22 0.05 4.83 -0.97
CA LEU A 22 0.78 5.83 -1.75
C LEU A 22 0.64 7.23 -1.14
N THR A 23 -0.57 7.60 -0.75
CA THR A 23 -0.85 8.90 -0.10
C THR A 23 -0.09 9.02 1.22
N ALA A 24 -0.06 7.97 2.02
CA ALA A 24 0.70 7.92 3.26
C ALA A 24 2.21 8.09 3.03
N LEU A 25 2.77 7.44 2.00
CA LEU A 25 4.17 7.61 1.60
C LEU A 25 4.49 9.06 1.25
N PHE A 26 3.65 9.71 0.43
CA PHE A 26 3.83 11.13 0.12
C PHE A 26 3.77 12.01 1.36
N GLY A 27 2.88 11.70 2.31
CA GLY A 27 2.81 12.40 3.60
C GLY A 27 4.09 12.27 4.42
N ILE A 28 4.68 11.07 4.49
CA ILE A 28 5.96 10.84 5.18
C ILE A 28 7.09 11.61 4.49
N PHE A 29 7.17 11.56 3.16
CA PHE A 29 8.19 12.31 2.42
C PHE A 29 8.04 13.81 2.63
N ALA A 30 6.82 14.35 2.53
CA ALA A 30 6.56 15.77 2.78
C ALA A 30 6.96 16.18 4.20
N PHE A 31 6.63 15.37 5.20
CA PHE A 31 7.03 15.63 6.59
C PHE A 31 8.54 15.70 6.76
N VAL A 32 9.29 14.74 6.16
CA VAL A 32 10.74 14.70 6.23
C VAL A 32 11.37 15.90 5.52
N VAL A 33 10.89 16.25 4.33
CA VAL A 33 11.43 17.37 3.52
C VAL A 33 11.18 18.71 4.22
N ILE A 34 9.97 18.94 4.73
CA ILE A 34 9.62 20.21 5.41
C ILE A 34 10.42 20.41 6.70
N ARG A 35 10.76 19.32 7.39
CA ARG A 35 11.44 19.37 8.70
C ARG A 35 12.91 18.98 8.63
N ILE A 36 13.53 19.00 7.46
CA ILE A 36 14.87 18.42 7.27
C ILE A 36 15.92 19.00 8.23
N ASP A 37 15.85 20.30 8.52
CA ASP A 37 16.79 20.99 9.43
C ASP A 37 16.44 20.85 10.92
N THR A 38 15.22 20.42 11.25
CA THR A 38 14.73 20.26 12.63
C THR A 38 14.42 18.81 12.99
N LEU A 39 14.78 17.88 12.09
CA LEU A 39 14.42 16.48 12.18
C LEU A 39 15.20 15.83 13.33
N ASN A 40 14.50 15.47 14.39
CA ASN A 40 15.09 14.71 15.48
C ASN A 40 15.39 13.27 15.04
N LYS A 41 16.44 12.65 15.61
CA LYS A 41 16.82 11.24 15.34
C LYS A 41 15.64 10.28 15.48
N PHE A 42 14.77 10.50 16.46
CA PHE A 42 13.56 9.69 16.65
C PHE A 42 12.58 9.82 15.47
N GLN A 43 12.35 11.03 14.96
CA GLN A 43 11.47 11.26 13.82
C GLN A 43 12.05 10.62 12.55
N ALA A 44 13.37 10.73 12.35
CA ALA A 44 14.05 10.07 11.23
C ALA A 44 13.85 8.55 11.26
N VAL A 45 14.10 7.92 12.42
CA VAL A 45 13.92 6.47 12.58
C VAL A 45 12.45 6.08 12.40
N ALA A 46 11.51 6.84 12.96
CA ALA A 46 10.08 6.60 12.79
C ALA A 46 9.65 6.69 11.32
N SER A 47 10.15 7.68 10.55
CA SER A 47 9.87 7.81 9.13
C SER A 47 10.43 6.64 8.31
N VAL A 48 11.65 6.19 8.60
CA VAL A 48 12.26 5.03 7.93
C VAL A 48 11.48 3.75 8.23
N ILE A 49 11.08 3.52 9.48
CA ILE A 49 10.24 2.38 9.86
C ILE A 49 8.89 2.45 9.14
N GLY A 50 8.25 3.62 9.11
CA GLY A 50 6.99 3.83 8.40
C GLY A 50 7.08 3.49 6.92
N ILE A 51 8.14 3.95 6.24
CA ILE A 51 8.41 3.60 4.84
C ILE A 51 8.61 2.09 4.69
N ALA A 52 9.42 1.46 5.54
CA ALA A 52 9.68 0.02 5.48
C ALA A 52 8.40 -0.81 5.65
N VAL A 53 7.54 -0.43 6.59
CA VAL A 53 6.23 -1.06 6.81
C VAL A 53 5.33 -0.91 5.58
N ILE A 54 5.25 0.30 5.00
CA ILE A 54 4.43 0.52 3.80
C ILE A 54 4.94 -0.30 2.61
N VAL A 55 6.25 -0.37 2.39
CA VAL A 55 6.85 -1.18 1.32
C VAL A 55 6.55 -2.68 1.53
N PHE A 56 6.62 -3.16 2.77
CA PHE A 56 6.24 -4.54 3.10
C PHE A 56 4.76 -4.82 2.78
N PHE A 57 3.86 -3.90 3.14
CA PHE A 57 2.43 -4.02 2.79
C PHE A 57 2.21 -4.00 1.28
N PHE A 58 2.92 -3.16 0.53
CA PHE A 58 2.85 -3.13 -0.93
C PHE A 58 3.22 -4.48 -1.54
N TYR A 59 4.31 -5.08 -1.08
CA TYR A 59 4.73 -6.39 -1.55
C TYR A 59 3.63 -7.44 -1.34
N PHE A 60 3.01 -7.46 -0.14
CA PHE A 60 1.91 -8.37 0.15
C PHE A 60 0.67 -8.12 -0.72
N LEU A 61 0.27 -6.85 -0.86
CA LEU A 61 -0.89 -6.45 -1.67
C LEU A 61 -0.71 -6.78 -3.15
N ILE A 62 0.47 -6.55 -3.72
CA ILE A 62 0.77 -6.89 -5.11
C ILE A 62 0.67 -8.39 -5.31
N ARG A 63 1.28 -9.19 -4.41
CA ARG A 63 1.24 -10.65 -4.50
C ARG A 63 -0.21 -11.17 -4.39
N TYR A 64 -0.99 -10.61 -3.48
CA TYR A 64 -2.40 -10.94 -3.32
C TYR A 64 -3.24 -10.56 -4.55
N LEU A 65 -2.96 -9.39 -5.15
CA LEU A 65 -3.65 -8.92 -6.34
C LEU A 65 -3.39 -9.85 -7.53
N ILE A 66 -2.14 -10.26 -7.75
CA ILE A 66 -1.79 -11.23 -8.81
C ILE A 66 -2.56 -12.54 -8.61
N GLN A 67 -2.55 -13.11 -7.41
CA GLN A 67 -3.31 -14.34 -7.12
C GLN A 67 -4.81 -14.19 -7.41
N LYS A 68 -5.39 -13.02 -7.09
CA LYS A 68 -6.80 -12.75 -7.33
C LYS A 68 -7.13 -12.45 -8.79
N PHE A 69 -6.16 -11.96 -9.57
CA PHE A 69 -6.31 -11.84 -11.02
C PHE A 69 -6.27 -13.22 -11.68
N ASP A 70 -5.34 -14.09 -11.32
CA ASP A 70 -5.29 -15.47 -11.84
C ASP A 70 -6.59 -16.24 -11.52
N GLU A 71 -7.09 -16.16 -10.29
CA GLU A 71 -8.39 -16.75 -9.91
C GLU A 71 -9.57 -16.18 -10.70
N LEU A 72 -9.48 -14.92 -11.15
CA LEU A 72 -10.53 -14.28 -11.94
C LEU A 72 -10.49 -14.78 -13.39
N GLU A 73 -9.30 -14.99 -13.93
CA GLU A 73 -9.05 -15.49 -15.30
C GLU A 73 -9.48 -16.95 -15.44
N ASP A 74 -9.20 -17.80 -14.44
CA ASP A 74 -9.68 -19.19 -14.40
C ASP A 74 -11.23 -19.32 -14.31
N LEU A 75 -11.91 -18.24 -13.92
CA LEU A 75 -13.37 -18.17 -13.82
C LEU A 75 -14.04 -17.55 -15.06
N GLU A 76 -13.26 -17.14 -16.07
CA GLU A 76 -13.73 -16.74 -17.41
C GLU A 76 -13.82 -17.92 -18.38
#